data_AF-A0A935MFF3-F1
#
_entry.id   AF-A0A935MFF3-F1
#
_cell.length_a   1.000
_cell.length_b   1.000
_cell.length_c   1.000
_cell.angle_alpha   90.00
_cell.angle_beta   90.00
_cell.angle_gamma   90.00
#
_symmetry.space_group_name_H-M   'P 1'
#
loop_
_entity.id
_entity.type
_entity.pdbx_description
1 polymer ?
#
loop_
_entity_poly.entity_id
_entity_poly.type
_entity_poly.pdbx_seq_one_letter_code
_entity_poly.pdbx_strand_id
1 'polypeptide(L)' 'MIFARLQELAQSKNRSLSAQVIILLTQAIEDEERRKKQAKTLNSIRRRRFTPPKNAPTSLELLKEDRSR' A
#
# COMPACT_ATOMS: atom_id res chain seq x y z
N MET A 1 18.08 -22.38 11.02
CA MET A 1 18.13 -22.45 9.53
C MET A 1 16.73 -22.24 8.98
N ILE A 2 16.57 -21.58 7.83
CA ILE A 2 15.27 -21.23 7.25
C ILE A 2 14.39 -22.45 6.90
N PHE A 3 15.01 -23.57 6.56
CA PHE A 3 14.35 -24.84 6.28
C PHE A 3 13.53 -25.35 7.47
N ALA A 4 14.10 -25.33 8.68
CA ALA A 4 13.39 -25.75 9.90
C ALA A 4 12.14 -24.91 10.16
N ARG A 5 12.26 -23.59 9.96
CA ARG A 5 11.13 -22.66 10.12
C ARG A 5 10.03 -22.89 9.07
N LEU A 6 10.41 -23.21 7.83
CA LEU A 6 9.46 -23.59 6.78
C LEU A 6 8.75 -24.91 7.09
N GLN A 7 9.48 -25.87 7.66
CA GLN A 7 8.94 -27.17 8.06
C GLN A 7 7.96 -27.05 9.23
N GLU A 8 8.30 -26.27 10.26
CA GLU A 8 7.39 -25.92 11.36
C GLU A 8 6.12 -25.22 10.86
N LEU A 9 6.28 -24.25 9.94
CA LEU A 9 5.15 -23.55 9.36
C LEU A 9 4.24 -24.51 8.56
N ALA A 10 4.82 -25.39 7.75
CA ALA A 10 4.08 -26.39 6.98
C ALA A 10 3.32 -27.35 7.91
N GLN A 11 3.96 -27.85 8.97
CA GLN A 11 3.34 -28.72 9.98
C GLN A 11 2.20 -28.00 10.71
N SER A 12 2.40 -26.76 11.16
CA SER A 12 1.37 -25.95 11.83
C SER A 12 0.11 -25.72 10.98
N LYS A 13 0.25 -25.82 9.66
CA LYS A 13 -0.82 -25.62 8.69
C LYS A 13 -1.34 -26.93 8.09
N ASN A 14 -0.88 -28.09 8.59
CA ASN A 14 -1.21 -29.43 8.07
C ASN A 14 -0.96 -29.57 6.56
N ARG A 15 0.19 -29.07 6.08
CA ARG A 15 0.56 -29.07 4.67
C ARG A 15 1.92 -29.72 4.46
N SER A 16 2.14 -30.23 3.25
CA SER A 16 3.48 -30.64 2.84
C SER A 16 4.40 -29.43 2.70
N LEU A 17 5.71 -29.65 2.86
CA LEU A 17 6.71 -28.60 2.70
C LEU A 17 6.63 -27.95 1.30
N SER A 18 6.50 -28.77 0.25
CA SER A 18 6.39 -28.29 -1.12
C SER A 18 5.15 -27.41 -1.33
N ALA A 19 4.00 -27.79 -0.75
CA ALA A 19 2.80 -26.96 -0.80
C ALA A 19 3.00 -25.62 -0.07
N GLN A 20 3.67 -25.64 1.09
CA GLN A 20 3.96 -24.44 1.85
C GLN A 20 4.91 -23.50 1.09
N VAL A 21 5.90 -24.04 0.39
CA VAL A 21 6.83 -23.25 -0.45
C VAL A 21 6.08 -22.61 -1.62
N ILE A 22 5.25 -23.37 -2.34
CA ILE A 22 4.45 -22.83 -3.44
C ILE A 22 3.57 -21.67 -2.96
N ILE A 23 2.89 -21.83 -1.83
CA ILE A 23 2.03 -20.79 -1.25
C ILE A 23 2.82 -19.52 -0.94
N LEU A 24 4.00 -19.64 -0.32
CA LEU A 24 4.83 -18.48 0.01
C LEU A 24 5.33 -17.75 -1.24
N LEU A 25 5.69 -18.50 -2.28
CA LEU A 25 6.09 -17.91 -3.56
C LEU A 25 4.92 -17.21 -4.25
N THR A 26 3.73 -17.82 -4.26
CA THR A 26 2.51 -17.19 -4.80
C THR A 26 2.20 -15.89 -4.07
N GLN A 27 2.23 -15.90 -2.73
CA GLN A 27 2.00 -14.70 -1.92
C GLN A 27 3.02 -13.61 -2.21
N ALA A 28 4.30 -13.96 -2.36
CA ALA A 28 5.36 -13.00 -2.68
C ALA A 28 5.12 -12.33 -4.06
N ILE A 29 4.64 -13.07 -5.05
CA ILE A 29 4.29 -12.55 -6.37
C ILE A 29 3.10 -11.58 -6.26
N GLU A 30 2.03 -12.00 -5.59
CA GLU A 30 0.84 -11.17 -5.40
C GLU A 30 1.14 -9.87 -4.66
N ASP A 31 2.01 -9.93 -3.64
CA ASP A 31 2.41 -8.75 -2.87
C ASP A 31 3.31 -7.79 -3.68
N GLU A 32 4.15 -8.32 -4.57
CA GLU A 32 4.90 -7.48 -5.52
C GLU A 32 3.95 -6.76 -6.50
N GLU A 33 2.96 -7.46 -7.04
CA GLU A 33 1.94 -6.85 -7.90
C GLU A 33 1.11 -5.79 -7.16
N ARG A 34 0.71 -6.09 -5.93
CA ARG A 34 -0.04 -5.17 -5.06
C ARG A 34 0.75 -3.90 -4.80
N ARG A 35 2.04 -4.02 -4.47
CA ARG A 35 2.94 -2.87 -4.28
C ARG A 35 3.05 -2.02 -5.54
N LYS A 36 3.21 -2.64 -6.72
CA LYS A 36 3.24 -1.92 -8.00
C LYS A 36 1.93 -1.18 -8.27
N LYS A 37 0.78 -1.81 -8.03
CA LYS A 37 -0.54 -1.18 -8.19
C LYS A 37 -0.71 0.02 -7.23
N GLN A 38 -0.36 -0.15 -5.95
CA GLN A 38 -0.40 0.93 -4.97
C GLN A 38 0.50 2.10 -5.35
N ALA A 39 1.74 1.85 -5.79
CA ALA A 39 2.65 2.89 -6.25
C ALA A 39 2.10 3.67 -7.45
N LYS A 40 1.44 3.00 -8.40
CA LYS A 40 0.75 3.65 -9.52
C LYS A 40 -0.39 4.56 -9.05
N THR A 41 -1.21 4.10 -8.11
CA THR A 41 -2.30 4.88 -7.53
C THR A 41 -1.79 6.10 -6.77
N LEU A 42 -0.78 5.95 -5.92
CA LEU A 42 -0.19 7.07 -5.19
C LEU A 42 0.42 8.10 -6.15
N ASN A 43 1.08 7.64 -7.22
CA ASN A 43 1.60 8.54 -8.25
C ASN A 43 0.50 9.26 -9.03
N SER A 44 -0.63 8.61 -9.32
CA SER A 44 -1.74 9.26 -10.01
C SER A 44 -2.41 10.33 -9.14
N ILE A 45 -2.57 10.07 -7.84
CA ILE A 45 -3.03 11.05 -6.84
C ILE A 45 -2.05 12.22 -6.76
N ARG A 46 -0.74 11.94 -6.66
CA ARG A 46 0.29 12.98 -6.59
C ARG A 46 0.25 13.90 -7.81
N ARG A 47 0.09 13.35 -9.02
CA ARG A 47 0.01 14.12 -10.27
C ARG A 47 -1.24 14.97 -10.39
N ARG A 48 -2.36 14.52 -9.80
CA ARG A 48 -3.65 15.24 -9.82
C ARG A 48 -3.83 16.19 -8.65
N ARG A 49 -2.89 16.23 -7.71
CA ARG A 49 -3.01 17.06 -6.52
C ARG A 49 -2.93 18.53 -6.92
N PHE A 50 -3.99 19.26 -6.63
CA PHE A 50 -3.98 20.71 -6.76
C PHE A 50 -2.92 21.29 -5.81
N THR A 51 -1.95 21.98 -6.39
CA THR A 51 -0.99 22.80 -5.64
C THR A 51 -1.48 24.24 -5.68
N PRO A 52 -2.00 24.79 -4.58
CA PRO A 52 -2.41 26.19 -4.58
C PRO A 52 -1.20 27.08 -4.89
N PRO A 53 -1.37 28.14 -5.69
CA PRO A 53 -0.31 29.10 -5.93
C PRO A 53 0.16 29.74 -4.61
N LYS A 54 1.40 30.24 -4.56
CA LYS A 54 1.99 30.83 -3.34
C LYS A 54 1.17 31.97 -2.73
N ASN A 55 0.36 32.64 -3.55
CA ASN A 55 -0.49 33.76 -3.15
C ASN A 55 -1.96 33.34 -2.93
N ALA A 56 -2.24 32.03 -2.84
CA ALA A 56 -3.57 31.56 -2.54
C ALA A 56 -3.96 31.94 -1.10
N PRO A 57 -5.20 32.39 -0.87
CA PRO A 57 -5.69 32.67 0.47
C PRO A 57 -5.58 31.41 1.32
N THR A 58 -5.19 31.62 2.58
CA THR A 58 -5.11 30.54 3.56
C THR A 58 -6.49 29.95 3.80
N SER A 59 -6.55 28.69 4.23
CA SER A 59 -7.82 28.03 4.56
C SER A 59 -8.66 28.82 5.57
N LEU A 60 -8.00 29.62 6.42
CA LEU A 60 -8.62 30.44 7.45
C LEU A 60 -9.25 31.71 6.86
N GLU A 61 -8.62 32.31 5.85
CA GLU A 61 -9.18 33.46 5.12
C GLU A 61 -10.43 33.07 4.33
N LEU A 62 -10.41 31.92 3.65
CA LEU A 62 -11.58 31.39 2.93
C LEU A 62 -12.78 31.14 3.87
N LEU A 63 -12.52 30.61 5.07
CA LEU A 63 -13.57 30.36 6.07
C LEU A 63 -14.17 31.65 6.65
N LYS A 64 -13.39 32.74 6.71
CA LYS A 64 -13.89 34.05 7.14
C LYS A 64 -14.78 34.68 6.07
N GLU A 65 -14.38 34.58 4.80
CA GLU A 65 -15.16 35.09 3.66
C GLU A 65 -16.54 34.40 3.56
N ASP A 66 -16.57 33.07 3.69
CA ASP A 66 -17.82 32.30 3.64
C ASP A 66 -18.80 32.66 4.77
N ARG A 67 -18.29 32.92 5.98
CA ARG A 67 -19.09 33.35 7.14
C ARG A 67 -19.57 34.80 7.07
N SER A 68 -19.06 35.59 6.14
CA SER A 68 -19.44 36.99 5.94
C SER A 68 -20.50 37.20 4.85
N ARG A 69 -21.00 36.11 4.25
CA ARG A 69 -22.18 36.09 3.38
C ARG A 69 -23.45 35.81 4.18
#